data_AF-A0A350XD17-F1
#
_entry.id   AF-A0A350XD17-F1
#
_cell.length_a   1.000
_cell.length_b   1.000
_cell.length_c   1.000
_cell.angle_alpha   90.00
_cell.angle_beta   90.00
_cell.angle_gamma   90.00
#
_symmetry.space_group_name_H-M   'P 1'
#
loop_
_entity.id
_entity.type
_entity.pdbx_description
1 polymer ?
#
loop_
_entity_poly.entity_id
_entity_poly.type
_entity_poly.pdbx_seq_one_letter_code
_entity_poly.pdbx_strand_id
1 'polypeptide(L)'
;PTASPSPTTSPSPTSPPDSASSIFTTQCLSATPGYESVLVKNSEPPNIVIAGEVLPEIGYLYSGKYDSLPVVGEAEVSCIFDSKFQQLNLVVGMDSRDPQAVDNRSITVEMRVNGELKQTNTVTLGAKQKMSVNLQNVRSLGFKAKCSYYRCPRLSILETSLK
;
A
#
# COMPACT_ATOMS: atom_id res chain seq x y z
N PRO A 1 -24.77 -32.70 45.93
CA PRO A 1 -24.77 -31.29 45.50
C PRO A 1 -23.60 -30.53 46.17
N THR A 2 -22.66 -29.86 45.49
CA THR A 2 -22.54 -29.44 44.10
C THR A 2 -21.04 -29.15 43.89
N ALA A 3 -20.46 -29.64 42.80
CA ALA A 3 -19.09 -29.32 42.40
C ALA A 3 -19.02 -27.86 41.95
N SER A 4 -17.97 -27.14 42.38
CA SER A 4 -17.67 -25.79 41.89
C SER A 4 -16.43 -25.88 40.99
N PRO A 5 -16.56 -25.67 39.67
CA PRO A 5 -15.39 -25.56 38.80
C PRO A 5 -14.78 -24.16 38.91
N SER A 6 -13.48 -24.10 39.24
CA SER A 6 -12.69 -22.87 39.08
C SER A 6 -12.66 -22.44 37.60
N PRO A 7 -12.75 -21.13 37.32
CA PRO A 7 -12.73 -20.64 35.95
C PRO A 7 -11.34 -20.81 35.34
N THR A 8 -11.29 -21.53 34.22
CA THR A 8 -10.15 -21.62 33.31
C THR A 8 -9.83 -20.24 32.74
N THR A 9 -8.65 -19.71 33.07
CA THR A 9 -8.10 -18.51 32.45
C THR A 9 -7.84 -18.80 30.97
N SER A 10 -8.62 -18.15 30.11
CA SER A 10 -8.42 -18.18 28.66
C SER A 10 -7.03 -17.65 28.31
N PRO A 11 -6.20 -18.33 27.49
CA PRO A 11 -4.99 -17.72 26.98
C PRO A 11 -5.37 -16.55 26.07
N SER A 12 -4.87 -15.37 26.44
CA SER A 12 -4.89 -14.16 25.60
C SER A 12 -4.42 -14.52 24.18
N PRO A 13 -5.06 -14.03 23.11
CA PRO A 13 -4.57 -14.25 21.76
C PRO A 13 -3.19 -13.60 21.66
N THR A 14 -2.15 -14.44 21.69
CA THR A 14 -0.79 -14.07 21.32
C THR A 14 -0.86 -13.50 19.91
N SER A 15 -0.70 -12.17 19.80
CA SER A 15 -0.48 -11.50 18.53
C SER A 15 0.61 -12.26 17.78
N PRO A 16 0.38 -12.66 16.51
CA PRO A 16 1.43 -13.32 15.74
C PRO A 16 2.65 -12.38 15.67
N PRO A 17 3.86 -12.91 15.84
CA PRO A 17 5.08 -12.10 15.85
C PRO A 17 5.21 -11.33 14.54
N ASP A 18 5.60 -10.06 14.67
CA ASP A 18 5.97 -9.10 13.62
C ASP A 18 7.13 -9.64 12.75
N SER A 19 6.83 -10.64 11.94
CA SER A 19 7.66 -11.11 10.82
C SER A 19 6.80 -11.23 9.57
N ALA A 20 5.73 -10.44 9.49
CA ALA A 20 5.03 -10.19 8.25
C ALA A 20 6.01 -9.43 7.35
N SER A 21 6.65 -10.18 6.46
CA SER A 21 7.52 -9.60 5.44
C SER A 21 6.72 -8.55 4.69
N SER A 22 7.27 -7.35 4.61
CA SER A 22 6.56 -6.19 4.08
C SER A 22 7.20 -5.76 2.77
N ILE A 23 6.38 -5.23 1.87
CA ILE A 23 6.89 -4.65 0.64
C ILE A 23 7.85 -3.48 0.89
N PHE A 24 7.69 -2.79 2.03
CA PHE A 24 8.55 -1.69 2.45
C PHE A 24 9.98 -2.13 2.79
N THR A 25 10.23 -3.42 3.00
CA THR A 25 11.58 -3.96 3.24
C THR A 25 12.23 -4.57 1.99
N THR A 26 11.56 -4.48 0.83
CA THR A 26 12.11 -4.99 -0.44
C THR A 26 13.13 -4.01 -1.03
N GLN A 27 14.15 -4.54 -1.70
CA GLN A 27 15.17 -3.72 -2.34
C GLN A 27 14.67 -3.22 -3.69
N CYS A 28 14.52 -1.90 -3.84
CA CYS A 28 14.04 -1.30 -5.09
C CYS A 28 15.17 -0.96 -6.07
N LEU A 29 15.02 -1.38 -7.33
CA LEU A 29 15.95 -1.17 -8.44
C LEU A 29 15.79 0.21 -9.08
N SER A 30 14.54 0.69 -9.15
CA SER A 30 14.21 1.98 -9.74
C SER A 30 13.02 2.60 -9.04
N ALA A 31 13.01 3.93 -9.03
CA ALA A 31 11.94 4.76 -8.51
C ALA A 31 11.79 6.00 -9.40
N THR A 32 10.55 6.36 -9.71
CA THR A 32 10.16 7.53 -10.47
C THR A 32 9.09 8.26 -9.67
N PRO A 33 9.24 9.57 -9.40
CA PRO A 33 10.41 10.40 -9.68
C PRO A 33 11.67 9.87 -8.96
N GLY A 34 12.87 10.17 -9.49
CA GLY A 34 14.18 9.61 -9.08
C GLY A 34 14.67 9.97 -7.66
N TYR A 35 13.79 9.84 -6.66
CA TYR A 35 14.06 9.97 -5.24
C TYR A 35 14.58 8.66 -4.65
N GLU A 36 15.23 8.74 -3.49
CA GLU A 36 15.79 7.58 -2.76
C GLU A 36 14.75 6.49 -2.47
N SER A 37 13.47 6.86 -2.27
CA SER A 37 12.35 5.91 -2.29
C SER A 37 11.02 6.59 -2.60
N VAL A 38 10.29 6.03 -3.56
CA VAL A 38 8.90 6.42 -3.90
C VAL A 38 7.88 5.63 -3.09
N LEU A 39 8.27 4.53 -2.46
CA LEU A 39 7.45 3.73 -1.57
C LEU A 39 7.89 3.95 -0.12
N VAL A 40 7.12 4.70 0.65
CA VAL A 40 7.52 5.17 1.99
C VAL A 40 6.73 4.45 3.06
N LYS A 41 7.42 3.90 4.08
CA LYS A 41 6.80 3.35 5.28
C LYS A 41 6.69 4.44 6.35
N ASN A 42 5.52 4.58 6.96
CA ASN A 42 5.37 5.45 8.13
C ASN A 42 5.95 4.76 9.37
N SER A 43 6.86 5.44 10.07
CA SER A 43 7.40 4.93 11.35
C SER A 43 6.34 4.95 12.44
N GLU A 44 5.51 5.99 12.43
CA GLU A 44 4.30 6.12 13.26
C GLU A 44 3.11 6.36 12.32
N PRO A 45 2.24 5.35 12.09
CA PRO A 45 1.13 5.47 11.15
C PRO A 45 0.16 6.61 11.52
N PRO A 46 0.07 7.69 10.73
CA PRO A 46 -0.93 8.72 10.98
C PRO A 46 -2.32 8.16 10.66
N ASN A 47 -3.32 8.61 11.42
CA ASN A 47 -4.72 8.30 11.12
C ASN A 47 -5.20 9.12 9.92
N ILE A 48 -5.76 8.44 8.92
CA ILE A 48 -6.36 9.00 7.71
C ILE A 48 -7.82 8.61 7.56
N VAL A 49 -8.58 9.38 6.78
CA VAL A 49 -10.01 9.12 6.60
C VAL A 49 -10.25 8.55 5.21
N ILE A 50 -10.74 7.32 5.13
CA ILE A 50 -11.06 6.66 3.86
C ILE A 50 -12.41 5.98 4.00
N ALA A 51 -13.31 6.22 3.03
CA ALA A 51 -14.66 5.67 3.05
C ALA A 51 -15.46 5.99 4.33
N GLY A 52 -15.18 7.15 4.96
CA GLY A 52 -15.81 7.55 6.23
C GLY A 52 -15.24 6.87 7.47
N GLU A 53 -14.26 5.98 7.32
CA GLU A 53 -13.58 5.31 8.42
C GLU A 53 -12.23 5.99 8.71
N VAL A 54 -11.86 6.03 9.99
CA VAL A 54 -10.52 6.47 10.42
C VAL A 54 -9.61 5.24 10.48
N LEU A 55 -8.56 5.22 9.65
CA LEU A 55 -7.67 4.08 9.47
C LEU A 55 -6.19 4.52 9.54
N PRO A 56 -5.28 3.66 10.03
CA PRO A 56 -3.86 3.98 10.04
C PRO A 56 -3.26 3.92 8.62
N GLU A 57 -2.52 4.95 8.21
CA GLU A 57 -1.69 4.93 7.00
C GLU A 57 -0.35 4.26 7.33
N ILE A 58 -0.15 3.00 6.95
CA ILE A 58 1.12 2.29 7.22
C ILE A 58 2.25 2.70 6.24
N GLY A 59 1.89 3.29 5.12
CA GLY A 59 2.82 3.86 4.15
C GLY A 59 2.10 4.51 2.98
N TYR A 60 2.86 5.05 2.03
CA TYR A 60 2.30 5.73 0.86
C TYR A 60 3.23 5.67 -0.34
N LEU A 61 2.65 5.86 -1.52
CA LEU A 61 3.40 6.12 -2.75
C LEU A 61 3.58 7.64 -2.93
N TYR A 62 4.84 8.08 -2.96
CA TYR A 62 5.24 9.48 -3.03
C TYR A 62 5.52 9.91 -4.47
N SER A 63 4.68 10.77 -5.02
CA SER A 63 4.90 11.36 -6.36
C SER A 63 5.56 12.75 -6.33
N GLY A 64 6.07 13.22 -5.19
CA GLY A 64 6.73 14.53 -5.07
C GLY A 64 5.83 15.69 -4.63
N LYS A 65 6.41 16.71 -3.98
CA LYS A 65 5.80 18.04 -3.86
C LYS A 65 6.86 19.15 -3.79
N TYR A 66 6.64 20.17 -4.63
CA TYR A 66 7.24 21.51 -4.73
C TYR A 66 8.41 21.78 -5.70
N ASP A 67 8.08 22.74 -6.59
CA ASP A 67 8.87 23.66 -7.42
C ASP A 67 9.51 23.20 -8.75
N SER A 68 8.81 23.62 -9.83
CA SER A 68 9.33 24.06 -11.13
C SER A 68 9.57 23.06 -12.27
N LEU A 69 9.10 21.83 -12.19
CA LEU A 69 8.92 20.98 -13.38
C LEU A 69 7.53 20.33 -13.34
N PRO A 70 6.86 20.11 -14.49
CA PRO A 70 5.62 19.34 -14.52
C PRO A 70 5.96 17.92 -14.11
N VAL A 71 5.88 17.63 -12.81
CA VAL A 71 5.95 16.29 -12.30
C VAL A 71 4.73 15.59 -12.86
N VAL A 72 4.96 14.76 -13.88
CA VAL A 72 3.97 13.84 -14.43
C VAL A 72 3.35 13.14 -13.23
N GLY A 73 2.02 13.19 -13.11
CA GLY A 73 1.26 12.64 -11.98
C GLY A 73 1.35 11.11 -11.95
N GLU A 74 2.57 10.60 -11.89
CA GLU A 74 2.93 9.21 -11.98
C GLU A 74 4.06 8.95 -10.99
N ALA A 75 3.86 7.94 -10.16
CA ALA A 75 4.87 7.38 -9.29
C ALA A 75 5.08 5.92 -9.72
N GLU A 76 6.30 5.52 -10.05
CA GLU A 76 6.64 4.14 -10.38
C GLU A 76 7.78 3.66 -9.49
N VAL A 77 7.71 2.43 -9.00
CA VAL A 77 8.80 1.78 -8.28
C VAL A 77 8.89 0.34 -8.75
N SER A 78 10.10 -0.17 -8.94
CA SER A 78 10.36 -1.56 -9.30
C SER A 78 11.34 -2.16 -8.30
N CYS A 79 10.97 -3.26 -7.66
CA CYS A 79 11.77 -3.87 -6.61
C CYS A 79 12.13 -5.31 -6.94
N ILE A 80 13.35 -5.71 -6.55
CA ILE A 80 13.75 -7.11 -6.52
C ILE A 80 12.86 -7.80 -5.51
N PHE A 81 12.29 -8.91 -5.94
CA PHE A 81 11.38 -9.67 -5.14
C PHE A 81 11.99 -11.04 -4.84
N ASP A 82 12.02 -11.42 -3.56
CA ASP A 82 12.52 -12.71 -3.10
C ASP A 82 11.48 -13.79 -3.42
N SER A 83 11.90 -14.84 -4.14
CA SER A 83 11.03 -15.89 -4.67
C SER A 83 10.35 -16.76 -3.61
N LYS A 84 10.60 -16.51 -2.32
CA LYS A 84 9.99 -17.26 -1.21
C LYS A 84 8.52 -16.93 -0.96
N PHE A 85 8.03 -15.76 -1.38
CA PHE A 85 6.62 -15.41 -1.24
C PHE A 85 5.82 -15.80 -2.47
N GLN A 86 4.61 -16.29 -2.27
CA GLN A 86 3.68 -16.74 -3.29
C GLN A 86 2.61 -15.69 -3.59
N GLN A 87 2.33 -14.77 -2.67
CA GLN A 87 1.27 -13.79 -2.85
C GLN A 87 1.55 -12.48 -2.12
N LEU A 88 1.23 -11.38 -2.79
CA LEU A 88 1.18 -10.05 -2.17
C LEU A 88 -0.28 -9.61 -2.13
N ASN A 89 -0.73 -9.18 -0.96
CA ASN A 89 -1.99 -8.48 -0.81
C ASN A 89 -1.74 -7.04 -0.35
N LEU A 90 -2.46 -6.10 -0.94
CA LEU A 90 -2.42 -4.68 -0.61
C LEU A 90 -3.84 -4.15 -0.45
N VAL A 91 -4.01 -3.25 0.52
CA VAL A 91 -5.20 -2.41 0.64
C VAL A 91 -4.76 -0.97 0.54
N VAL A 92 -5.32 -0.24 -0.44
CA VAL A 92 -4.98 1.15 -0.72
C VAL A 92 -6.22 2.04 -0.75
N GLY A 93 -6.01 3.34 -0.58
CA GLY A 93 -7.06 4.34 -0.74
C GLY A 93 -6.50 5.76 -0.79
N MET A 94 -7.40 6.74 -0.81
CA MET A 94 -7.07 8.17 -0.75
C MET A 94 -7.65 8.79 0.51
N ASP A 95 -6.83 9.53 1.27
CA ASP A 95 -7.30 10.30 2.43
C ASP A 95 -8.27 11.39 1.97
N SER A 96 -9.51 11.34 2.44
CA SER A 96 -10.54 12.33 2.09
C SER A 96 -10.29 13.71 2.69
N ARG A 97 -9.28 13.85 3.56
CA ARG A 97 -8.83 15.15 4.08
C ARG A 97 -7.76 15.80 3.18
N ASP A 98 -7.20 15.08 2.21
CA ASP A 98 -6.27 15.66 1.24
C ASP A 98 -7.04 16.64 0.34
N PRO A 99 -6.67 17.93 0.27
CA PRO A 99 -7.36 18.91 -0.59
C PRO A 99 -7.29 18.57 -2.09
N GLN A 100 -6.46 17.60 -2.48
CA GLN A 100 -6.38 17.09 -3.85
C GLN A 100 -7.24 15.84 -4.09
N ALA A 101 -7.87 15.27 -3.06
CA ALA A 101 -8.75 14.10 -3.16
C ALA A 101 -10.21 14.56 -3.33
N VAL A 102 -10.58 14.92 -4.55
CA VAL A 102 -11.95 15.35 -4.93
C VAL A 102 -12.62 14.31 -5.82
N ASP A 103 -13.95 14.29 -5.87
CA ASP A 103 -14.76 13.21 -6.48
C ASP A 103 -14.44 12.90 -7.96
N ASN A 104 -13.96 13.87 -8.72
CA ASN A 104 -13.62 13.69 -10.14
C ASN A 104 -12.17 13.26 -10.39
N ARG A 105 -11.41 12.97 -9.33
CA ARG A 105 -10.02 12.52 -9.43
C ARG A 105 -9.89 11.05 -9.05
N SER A 106 -8.97 10.40 -9.75
CA SER A 106 -8.67 9.00 -9.53
C SER A 106 -7.18 8.74 -9.69
N ILE A 107 -6.74 7.66 -9.05
CA ILE A 107 -5.41 7.11 -9.20
C ILE A 107 -5.56 5.71 -9.79
N THR A 108 -5.04 5.51 -10.99
CA THR A 108 -4.86 4.19 -11.58
C THR A 108 -3.60 3.56 -11.01
N VAL A 109 -3.73 2.42 -10.35
CA VAL A 109 -2.64 1.64 -9.79
C VAL A 109 -2.43 0.41 -10.66
N GLU A 110 -1.26 0.32 -11.27
CA GLU A 110 -0.76 -0.80 -12.04
C GLU A 110 0.23 -1.61 -11.19
N MET A 111 -0.01 -2.91 -11.09
CA MET A 111 0.94 -3.86 -10.53
C MET A 111 1.57 -4.67 -11.66
N ARG A 112 2.90 -4.63 -11.72
CA ARG A 112 3.72 -5.29 -12.74
C ARG A 112 4.55 -6.39 -12.12
N VAL A 113 4.61 -7.55 -12.75
CA VAL A 113 5.40 -8.70 -12.30
C VAL A 113 6.36 -9.05 -13.41
N ASN A 114 7.66 -9.12 -13.10
CA ASN A 114 8.73 -9.31 -14.08
C ASN A 114 8.64 -8.31 -15.26
N GLY A 115 8.16 -7.08 -14.99
CA GLY A 115 7.94 -6.04 -15.99
C GLY A 115 6.60 -6.12 -16.75
N GLU A 116 5.84 -7.21 -16.60
CA GLU A 116 4.54 -7.39 -17.26
C GLU A 116 3.39 -6.90 -16.37
N LEU A 117 2.45 -6.14 -16.94
CA LEU A 117 1.22 -5.72 -16.25
C LEU A 117 0.38 -6.95 -15.86
N LYS A 118 0.06 -7.10 -14.57
CA LYS A 118 -0.79 -8.19 -14.05
C LYS A 118 -2.12 -7.71 -13.51
N GLN A 119 -2.15 -6.54 -12.90
CA GLN A 119 -3.37 -5.99 -12.32
C GLN A 119 -3.41 -4.46 -12.51
N THR A 120 -4.58 -3.94 -12.83
CA THR A 120 -4.86 -2.51 -12.88
C THR A 120 -6.12 -2.22 -12.08
N ASN A 121 -6.02 -1.36 -11.08
CA ASN A 121 -7.16 -0.91 -10.27
C ASN A 121 -7.27 0.61 -10.31
N THR A 122 -8.49 1.12 -10.22
CA THR A 122 -8.74 2.56 -10.10
C THR A 122 -9.18 2.88 -8.68
N VAL A 123 -8.46 3.78 -8.02
CA VAL A 123 -8.77 4.28 -6.68
C VAL A 123 -9.48 5.61 -6.82
N THR A 124 -10.68 5.71 -6.24
CA THR A 124 -11.51 6.92 -6.20
C THR A 124 -11.76 7.34 -4.77
N LEU A 125 -12.20 8.58 -4.57
CA LEU A 125 -12.51 9.10 -3.23
C LEU A 125 -13.58 8.22 -2.57
N GLY A 126 -13.45 7.99 -1.26
CA GLY A 126 -14.44 7.24 -0.48
C GLY A 126 -14.42 5.73 -0.71
N ALA A 127 -13.46 5.18 -1.45
CA ALA A 127 -13.33 3.74 -1.67
C ALA A 127 -11.96 3.20 -1.25
N LYS A 128 -11.96 2.01 -0.66
CA LYS A 128 -10.77 1.18 -0.43
C LYS A 128 -10.64 0.20 -1.60
N GLN A 129 -9.43 0.02 -2.11
CA GLN A 129 -9.15 -0.96 -3.15
C GLN A 129 -8.25 -2.06 -2.61
N LYS A 130 -8.70 -3.30 -2.74
CA LYS A 130 -7.92 -4.49 -2.42
C LYS A 130 -7.26 -5.01 -3.69
N MET A 131 -5.96 -5.23 -3.64
CA MET A 131 -5.16 -5.75 -4.75
C MET A 131 -4.43 -7.00 -4.28
N SER A 132 -4.33 -7.98 -5.18
CA SER A 132 -3.69 -9.25 -4.87
C SER A 132 -3.01 -9.78 -6.12
N VAL A 133 -1.70 -10.00 -6.03
CA VAL A 133 -0.92 -10.57 -7.14
C VAL A 133 -0.22 -11.85 -6.72
N ASN A 134 -0.18 -12.81 -7.63
CA ASN A 134 0.60 -14.02 -7.49
C ASN A 134 2.09 -13.71 -7.72
N LEU A 135 2.94 -14.18 -6.81
CA LEU A 135 4.39 -13.98 -6.78
C LEU A 135 5.19 -15.27 -7.02
N GLN A 136 4.55 -16.36 -7.43
CA GLN A 136 5.23 -17.60 -7.81
C GLN A 136 6.18 -17.35 -8.99
N ASN A 137 7.46 -17.70 -8.79
CA ASN A 137 8.53 -17.52 -9.77
C ASN A 137 8.77 -16.05 -10.19
N VAL A 138 8.49 -15.12 -9.28
CA VAL A 138 8.69 -13.68 -9.53
C VAL A 138 10.09 -13.26 -9.10
N ARG A 139 10.73 -12.44 -9.94
CA ARG A 139 12.04 -11.84 -9.70
C ARG A 139 11.95 -10.34 -9.46
N SER A 140 10.97 -9.69 -10.08
CA SER A 140 10.73 -8.27 -9.86
C SER A 140 9.25 -7.94 -9.76
N LEU A 141 8.94 -6.96 -8.92
CA LEU A 141 7.61 -6.47 -8.67
C LEU A 141 7.60 -4.95 -8.79
N GLY A 142 6.71 -4.43 -9.62
CA GLY A 142 6.56 -3.02 -9.89
C GLY A 142 5.20 -2.47 -9.48
N PHE A 143 5.20 -1.25 -8.97
CA PHE A 143 4.00 -0.46 -8.66
C PHE A 143 4.08 0.82 -9.44
N LYS A 144 3.03 1.10 -10.19
CA LYS A 144 2.89 2.36 -10.90
C LYS A 144 1.54 2.97 -10.56
N ALA A 145 1.54 4.14 -9.95
CA ALA A 145 0.36 4.92 -9.64
C ALA A 145 0.31 6.11 -10.58
N LYS A 146 -0.75 6.25 -11.38
CA LYS A 146 -0.96 7.33 -12.34
C LYS A 146 -2.25 8.06 -12.03
N CYS A 147 -2.18 9.38 -11.97
CA CYS A 147 -3.28 10.23 -11.57
C CYS A 147 -4.00 10.75 -12.81
N SER A 148 -5.33 10.87 -12.72
CA SER A 148 -6.14 11.39 -13.84
C SER A 148 -5.95 12.89 -14.09
N TYR A 149 -5.22 13.60 -13.21
CA TYR A 149 -5.06 15.05 -13.25
C TYR A 149 -3.67 15.52 -12.78
N TYR A 150 -3.33 16.78 -13.06
CA TYR A 150 -1.98 17.33 -12.82
C TYR A 150 -1.58 17.39 -11.34
N ARG A 151 -2.55 17.52 -10.42
CA ARG A 151 -2.32 17.37 -8.97
C ARG A 151 -2.85 16.03 -8.52
N CYS A 152 -1.95 15.23 -7.98
CA CYS A 152 -2.30 13.94 -7.44
C CYS A 152 -2.58 14.03 -5.94
N PRO A 153 -3.70 13.47 -5.46
CA PRO A 153 -3.81 13.11 -4.05
C PRO A 153 -2.79 12.03 -3.70
N ARG A 154 -2.42 11.95 -2.42
CA ARG A 154 -1.58 10.86 -1.93
C ARG A 154 -2.30 9.51 -2.09
N LEU A 155 -1.59 8.50 -2.60
CA LEU A 155 -2.05 7.11 -2.54
C LEU A 155 -1.55 6.48 -1.24
N SER A 156 -2.47 6.23 -0.32
CA SER A 156 -2.20 5.67 0.99
C SER A 156 -2.30 4.15 0.96
N ILE A 157 -1.36 3.49 1.64
CA ILE A 157 -1.35 2.04 1.87
C ILE A 157 -1.84 1.84 3.31
N LEU A 158 -2.91 1.06 3.44
CA LEU A 158 -3.58 0.77 4.72
C LEU A 158 -3.11 -0.57 5.28
N GLU A 159 -2.95 -1.56 4.41
CA GLU A 159 -2.55 -2.91 4.76
C GLU A 159 -1.63 -3.48 3.69
N THR A 160 -0.65 -4.27 4.10
CA THR A 160 0.21 -5.05 3.20
C THR A 160 0.53 -6.38 3.85
N SER A 161 0.53 -7.46 3.05
CA SER A 161 1.01 -8.76 3.50
C SER A 161 1.69 -9.51 2.36
N LEU A 162 2.85 -10.09 2.67
CA LEU A 162 3.51 -11.09 1.85
C LEU A 162 3.29 -12.46 2.48
N LYS A 163 2.78 -13.40 1.69
CA LYS A 163 2.56 -14.80 2.08
C LYS A 163 3.42 -15.71 1.23
#